data_AF-A0A7Y2HGM2-F1
#
_entry.id   AF-A0A7Y2HGM2-F1
#
_cell.length_a   1.000
_cell.length_b   1.000
_cell.length_c   1.000
_cell.angle_alpha   90.00
_cell.angle_beta   90.00
_cell.angle_gamma   90.00
#
_symmetry.space_group_name_H-M   'P 1'
#
loop_
_entity.id
_entity.type
_entity.pdbx_description
1 polymer ?
#
loop_
_entity_poly.entity_id
_entity_poly.type
_entity_poly.pdbx_seq_one_letter_code
_entity_poly.pdbx_strand_id
1 'polypeptide(L)'
;MENKDNRNDIKRRDLMKGLAAVPLLGLFSAGAAAKYMYDQDIKKSILKELDIETAVPPPTGSMSGDPIRIGVIGYGIRGEQLVRALGYATPQWKDFMKERALANSKDTRLRDFLEQENLNIKITAVCDAFSRRREWAAEAGTEDGNKPKIYQDYKRLLEDPNVDAVVISTPDHWHAPMSIDAINAGKHVYVEKCMTHKVKETYDLYDAVKNNDIVFQLGHQHRQTQSFLTAQEIIRKNVLGHI
;
A
#
# COMPACT_ATOMS: atom_id res chain seq x y z
N MET A 1 -4.69 17.71 59.59
CA MET A 1 -3.49 16.86 59.64
C MET A 1 -3.55 15.93 58.44
N GLU A 2 -2.60 15.78 57.54
CA GLU A 2 -1.45 16.57 57.07
C GLU A 2 -1.10 15.89 55.73
N ASN A 3 -0.99 16.68 54.66
CA ASN A 3 -0.80 16.20 53.30
C ASN A 3 0.66 15.74 53.13
N LYS A 4 0.91 14.45 52.86
CA LYS A 4 2.26 13.96 52.52
C LYS A 4 2.47 14.00 51.02
N ASP A 5 3.00 15.15 50.60
CA ASP A 5 3.53 15.44 49.28
C ASP A 5 4.84 14.64 49.07
N ASN A 6 4.76 13.50 48.38
CA ASN A 6 5.90 12.59 48.17
C ASN A 6 6.68 13.03 46.91
N ARG A 7 7.43 14.15 47.03
CA ARG A 7 8.38 14.57 45.98
C ARG A 7 9.66 13.75 46.09
N ASN A 8 9.95 12.97 45.06
CA ASN A 8 11.24 12.31 44.86
C ASN A 8 12.32 13.38 44.62
N ASP A 9 12.93 13.88 45.70
CA ASP A 9 14.00 14.87 45.63
C ASP A 9 15.30 14.20 45.16
N ILE A 10 15.76 14.55 43.96
CA ILE A 10 17.02 14.06 43.39
C ILE A 10 18.18 14.58 44.24
N LYS A 11 18.88 13.70 44.95
CA LYS A 11 20.00 14.08 45.81
C LYS A 11 21.21 14.47 44.97
N ARG A 12 21.99 15.48 45.40
CA ARG A 12 23.24 15.93 44.73
C ARG A 12 24.21 14.79 44.37
N ARG A 13 24.26 13.74 45.19
CA ARG A 13 25.08 12.54 44.94
C ARG A 13 24.61 11.76 43.69
N ASP A 14 23.31 11.71 43.46
CA ASP A 14 22.73 11.00 42.31
C ASP A 14 22.90 11.85 41.03
N LEU A 15 22.84 13.18 41.14
CA LEU A 15 23.23 14.10 40.07
C LEU A 15 24.71 13.95 39.67
N MET A 16 25.62 13.85 40.65
CA MET A 16 27.05 13.64 40.40
C MET A 16 27.35 12.28 39.76
N LYS A 17 26.63 11.22 40.15
CA LYS A 17 26.72 9.91 39.49
C LYS A 17 26.21 9.96 38.05
N GLY A 18 25.14 10.70 37.78
CA GLY A 18 24.64 10.95 36.42
C GLY A 18 25.64 11.72 35.55
N LEU A 19 26.25 12.78 36.08
CA LEU A 19 27.26 13.58 35.39
C LEU A 19 28.51 12.76 35.02
N ALA A 20 28.90 11.79 35.85
CA ALA A 20 30.02 10.89 35.55
C ALA A 20 29.75 9.96 34.35
N ALA A 21 28.48 9.69 34.01
CA ALA A 21 28.10 8.89 32.86
C ALA A 21 28.01 9.69 31.55
N VAL A 22 27.96 11.03 31.62
CA VAL A 22 27.83 11.92 30.44
C VAL A 22 28.99 11.76 29.44
N PRO A 23 30.28 11.71 29.86
CA PRO A 23 31.38 11.51 28.92
C PRO A 23 31.31 10.15 28.20
N LEU A 24 30.91 9.09 28.92
CA LEU A 24 30.78 7.74 28.35
C LEU A 24 29.64 7.68 27.31
N LEU A 25 28.49 8.27 27.64
CA LEU A 25 27.36 8.41 26.71
C LEU A 25 27.73 9.27 25.50
N GLY A 26 28.52 10.33 25.69
CA GLY A 26 29.03 11.18 24.62
C GLY A 26 29.94 10.42 23.65
N LEU A 27 30.92 9.69 24.17
CA LEU A 27 31.81 8.84 23.37
C LEU A 27 31.06 7.74 22.63
N PHE A 28 30.11 7.07 23.30
CA PHE A 28 29.27 6.06 22.68
C PHE A 28 28.41 6.64 21.55
N SER A 29 27.78 7.80 21.79
CA SER A 29 26.96 8.49 20.79
C SER A 29 27.79 8.95 19.59
N ALA A 30 28.99 9.50 19.83
CA ALA A 30 29.91 9.89 18.78
C ALA A 30 30.41 8.68 17.97
N GLY A 31 30.73 7.57 18.63
CA GLY A 31 31.10 6.32 17.98
C GLY A 31 29.96 5.73 17.14
N ALA A 32 28.73 5.76 17.65
CA ALA A 32 27.55 5.31 16.91
C ALA A 32 27.28 6.20 15.68
N ALA A 33 27.39 7.52 15.81
CA ALA A 33 27.26 8.46 14.71
C ALA A 33 28.36 8.25 13.65
N ALA A 34 29.62 8.12 14.08
CA ALA A 34 30.74 7.86 13.18
C ALA A 34 30.58 6.55 12.42
N LYS A 35 30.16 5.48 13.11
CA LYS A 35 29.83 4.20 12.47
C LYS A 35 28.70 4.34 11.46
N TYR A 36 27.62 5.02 11.82
CA TYR A 36 26.49 5.25 10.92
C TYR A 36 26.93 5.98 9.65
N MET A 37 27.72 7.05 9.79
CA MET A 37 28.26 7.80 8.65
C MET A 37 29.16 6.92 7.77
N TYR A 38 30.08 6.17 8.38
CA TYR A 38 30.96 5.23 7.67
C TYR A 38 30.19 4.17 6.89
N ASP A 39 29.18 3.54 7.51
CA ASP A 39 28.35 2.52 6.86
C ASP A 39 27.58 3.13 5.66
N GLN A 40 27.12 4.39 5.76
CA GLN A 40 26.47 5.10 4.65
C GLN A 40 27.45 5.42 3.51
N ASP A 41 28.67 5.83 3.84
CA ASP A 41 29.70 6.14 2.84
C ASP A 41 30.17 4.90 2.09
N ILE A 42 30.35 3.76 2.79
CA ILE A 42 30.62 2.47 2.14
C ILE A 42 29.48 2.12 1.19
N LYS A 43 28.23 2.20 1.66
CA LYS A 43 27.07 1.85 0.83
C LYS A 43 27.03 2.70 -0.45
N LYS A 44 27.23 4.02 -0.34
CA LYS A 44 27.26 4.92 -1.48
C LYS A 44 28.43 4.63 -2.42
N SER A 45 29.61 4.34 -1.86
CA SER A 45 30.81 4.04 -2.66
C SER A 45 30.63 2.75 -3.46
N ILE A 46 30.11 1.69 -2.84
CA ILE A 46 29.79 0.42 -3.51
C ILE A 46 28.77 0.66 -4.63
N LEU A 47 27.66 1.36 -4.34
CA LEU A 47 26.65 1.64 -5.37
C LEU A 47 27.23 2.43 -6.54
N LYS A 48 28.08 3.43 -6.26
CA LYS A 48 28.74 4.23 -7.28
C LYS A 48 29.75 3.44 -8.11
N GLU A 49 30.54 2.58 -7.48
CA GLU A 49 31.50 1.71 -8.17
C GLU A 49 30.81 0.69 -9.07
N LEU A 50 29.67 0.17 -8.62
CA LEU A 50 28.83 -0.75 -9.39
C LEU A 50 27.91 -0.03 -10.40
N ASP A 51 27.99 1.30 -10.47
CA ASP A 51 27.13 2.16 -11.30
C ASP A 51 25.62 1.98 -11.01
N ILE A 52 25.22 1.48 -9.83
CA ILE A 52 23.81 1.17 -9.53
C ILE A 52 23.06 2.43 -9.07
N GLU A 53 22.00 2.80 -9.78
CA GLU A 53 21.13 3.91 -9.39
C GLU A 53 19.99 3.44 -8.48
N THR A 54 20.08 3.77 -7.19
CA THR A 54 18.98 3.53 -6.26
C THR A 54 18.04 4.74 -6.19
N ALA A 55 17.21 4.93 -7.21
CA ALA A 55 16.20 6.00 -7.23
C ALA A 55 14.78 5.43 -7.12
N VAL A 56 13.99 5.97 -6.18
CA VAL A 56 12.57 5.65 -6.04
C VAL A 56 11.91 5.77 -7.41
N PRO A 57 11.12 4.78 -7.85
CA PRO A 57 10.50 4.85 -9.16
C PRO A 57 9.73 6.15 -9.30
N PRO A 58 9.85 6.82 -10.46
CA PRO A 58 9.24 8.12 -10.65
C PRO A 58 7.71 8.02 -10.51
N PRO A 59 7.07 9.09 -10.05
CA PRO A 59 5.62 9.20 -10.09
C PRO A 59 5.08 8.86 -11.49
N THR A 60 3.93 8.20 -11.56
CA THR A 60 3.26 7.88 -12.84
C THR A 60 2.71 9.12 -13.55
N GLY A 61 2.62 10.25 -12.84
CA GLY A 61 2.06 11.51 -13.30
C GLY A 61 0.54 11.56 -13.12
N SER A 62 -0.02 12.76 -13.18
CA SER A 62 -1.48 12.94 -13.16
C SER A 62 -2.11 12.39 -14.44
N MET A 63 -3.11 11.52 -14.31
CA MET A 63 -3.89 11.03 -15.45
C MET A 63 -4.96 12.06 -15.87
N SER A 64 -5.24 12.16 -17.17
CA SER A 64 -6.24 13.08 -17.75
C SER A 64 -7.32 12.33 -18.53
N GLY A 65 -8.43 12.99 -18.84
CA GLY A 65 -9.55 12.41 -19.59
C GLY A 65 -10.73 12.02 -18.70
N ASP A 66 -11.67 11.24 -19.23
CA ASP A 66 -12.80 10.74 -18.44
C ASP A 66 -12.31 9.75 -17.37
N PRO A 67 -12.77 9.88 -16.10
CA PRO A 67 -12.31 8.99 -15.05
C PRO A 67 -12.71 7.53 -15.28
N ILE A 68 -11.79 6.59 -15.04
CA ILE A 68 -12.10 5.16 -15.10
C ILE A 68 -13.02 4.80 -13.93
N ARG A 69 -14.15 4.16 -14.21
CA ARG A 69 -15.13 3.79 -13.20
C ARG A 69 -14.81 2.40 -12.63
N ILE A 70 -14.50 2.35 -11.34
CA ILE A 70 -14.01 1.16 -10.64
C ILE A 70 -15.14 0.51 -9.82
N GLY A 71 -15.30 -0.79 -10.02
CA GLY A 71 -16.05 -1.68 -9.15
C GLY A 71 -15.13 -2.37 -8.14
N VAL A 72 -15.41 -2.27 -6.84
CA VAL A 72 -14.64 -2.96 -5.80
C VAL A 72 -15.36 -4.25 -5.40
N ILE A 73 -14.70 -5.40 -5.53
CA ILE A 73 -15.23 -6.71 -5.15
C ILE A 73 -14.38 -7.29 -4.02
N GLY A 74 -14.95 -7.31 -2.82
CA GLY A 74 -14.26 -7.63 -1.57
C GLY A 74 -13.68 -6.39 -0.91
N TYR A 75 -14.12 -6.08 0.31
CA TYR A 75 -13.68 -4.96 1.13
C TYR A 75 -13.24 -5.43 2.53
N GLY A 76 -12.49 -6.54 2.56
CA GLY A 76 -11.75 -6.98 3.74
C GLY A 76 -10.50 -6.14 3.98
N ILE A 77 -9.58 -6.65 4.80
CA ILE A 77 -8.31 -5.96 5.13
C ILE A 77 -7.56 -5.53 3.86
N ARG A 78 -7.52 -6.42 2.85
CA ARG A 78 -6.81 -6.13 1.61
C ARG A 78 -7.57 -5.15 0.71
N GLY A 79 -8.88 -5.30 0.59
CA GLY A 79 -9.73 -4.35 -0.13
C GLY A 79 -9.62 -2.93 0.42
N GLU A 80 -9.60 -2.76 1.74
CA GLU A 80 -9.34 -1.45 2.37
C GLU A 80 -7.98 -0.87 1.98
N GLN A 81 -6.92 -1.70 1.91
CA GLN A 81 -5.59 -1.25 1.51
C GLN A 81 -5.55 -0.83 0.04
N LEU A 82 -6.22 -1.58 -0.84
CA LEU A 82 -6.28 -1.28 -2.27
C LEU A 82 -7.10 -0.02 -2.53
N VAL A 83 -8.25 0.14 -1.88
CA VAL A 83 -9.06 1.37 -2.00
C VAL A 83 -8.30 2.60 -1.50
N ARG A 84 -7.47 2.46 -0.45
CA ARG A 84 -6.54 3.53 -0.04
C ARG A 84 -5.41 3.79 -1.02
N ALA A 85 -4.97 2.79 -1.78
CA ALA A 85 -4.00 2.98 -2.86
C ALA A 85 -4.64 3.59 -4.11
N LEU A 86 -5.97 3.55 -4.20
CA LEU A 86 -6.76 4.26 -5.20
C LEU A 86 -7.09 5.71 -4.77
N GLY A 87 -6.59 6.18 -3.63
CA GLY A 87 -6.85 7.54 -3.12
C GLY A 87 -8.15 7.70 -2.32
N TYR A 88 -8.84 6.62 -1.97
CA TYR A 88 -10.10 6.67 -1.21
C TYR A 88 -9.93 6.08 0.19
N ALA A 89 -10.54 6.72 1.20
CA ALA A 89 -10.55 6.19 2.56
C ALA A 89 -11.85 6.54 3.28
N THR A 90 -12.23 5.72 4.26
CA THR A 90 -13.34 6.10 5.15
C THR A 90 -12.95 7.32 5.99
N PRO A 91 -13.91 8.21 6.33
CA PRO A 91 -13.66 9.33 7.23
C PRO A 91 -13.04 8.89 8.57
N GLN A 92 -13.53 7.78 9.13
CA GLN A 92 -13.05 7.23 10.41
C GLN A 92 -11.57 6.82 10.33
N TRP A 93 -11.13 6.28 9.18
CA TRP A 93 -9.72 5.95 9.00
C TRP A 93 -8.87 7.22 8.96
N LYS A 94 -9.32 8.27 8.25
CA LYS A 94 -8.61 9.56 8.17
C LYS A 94 -8.48 10.22 9.53
N ASP A 95 -9.55 10.24 10.32
CA ASP A 95 -9.54 10.79 11.68
C ASP A 95 -8.57 10.02 12.58
N PHE A 96 -8.66 8.68 12.57
CA PHE A 96 -7.75 7.82 13.33
C PHE A 96 -6.28 8.02 12.92
N MET A 97 -5.99 8.19 11.63
CA MET A 97 -4.64 8.47 11.15
C MET A 97 -4.15 9.86 11.55
N LYS A 98 -5.04 10.85 11.63
CA LYS A 98 -4.71 12.20 12.09
C LYS A 98 -4.28 12.19 13.55
N GLU A 99 -5.01 11.48 14.41
CA GLU A 99 -4.62 11.27 15.81
C GLU A 99 -3.26 10.59 15.94
N ARG A 100 -3.00 9.56 15.12
CA ARG A 100 -1.72 8.85 15.10
C ARG A 100 -0.56 9.73 14.68
N ALA A 101 -0.74 10.55 13.65
CA ALA A 101 0.27 11.50 13.20
C ALA A 101 0.57 12.58 14.25
N LEU A 102 -0.45 13.02 15.00
CA LEU A 102 -0.28 13.94 16.13
C LEU A 102 0.48 13.29 17.29
N ALA A 103 0.20 12.03 17.59
CA ALA A 103 0.88 11.27 18.65
C ALA A 103 2.31 10.87 18.29
N ASN A 104 2.61 10.67 17.00
CA ASN A 104 3.92 10.27 16.50
C ASN A 104 4.25 10.99 15.18
N SER A 105 5.13 11.99 15.25
CA SER A 105 5.56 12.76 14.07
C SER A 105 6.32 11.95 13.02
N LYS A 106 6.76 10.72 13.34
CA LYS A 106 7.37 9.80 12.38
C LYS A 106 6.35 8.94 11.63
N ASP A 107 5.07 9.03 11.98
CA ASP A 107 3.99 8.31 11.29
C ASP A 107 3.56 9.08 10.04
N THR A 108 4.09 8.67 8.89
CA THR A 108 3.91 9.39 7.62
C THR A 108 2.67 8.98 6.85
N ARG A 109 1.95 7.93 7.29
CA ARG A 109 0.92 7.25 6.49
C ARG A 109 -0.22 8.15 6.04
N LEU A 110 -0.64 9.11 6.87
CA LEU A 110 -1.66 10.08 6.47
C LEU A 110 -1.15 11.02 5.39
N ARG A 111 0.06 11.55 5.58
CA ARG A 111 0.69 12.44 4.60
C ARG A 111 0.89 11.70 3.27
N ASP A 112 1.44 10.49 3.33
CA ASP A 112 1.69 9.66 2.15
C ASP A 112 0.38 9.30 1.42
N PHE A 113 -0.76 9.24 2.12
CA PHE A 113 -2.10 9.08 1.51
C PHE A 113 -2.60 10.38 0.83
N LEU A 114 -2.43 11.54 1.49
CA LEU A 114 -2.87 12.84 0.97
C LEU A 114 -2.01 13.32 -0.21
N GLU A 115 -0.75 12.91 -0.27
CA GLU A 115 0.21 13.27 -1.33
C GLU A 115 0.20 12.27 -2.50
N GLN A 116 -0.73 11.30 -2.52
CA GLN A 116 -0.87 10.36 -3.64
C GLN A 116 -1.20 11.07 -4.93
N GLU A 117 -0.74 10.50 -6.04
CA GLU A 117 -1.10 10.98 -7.36
C GLU A 117 -2.59 10.77 -7.63
N ASN A 118 -3.21 11.74 -8.31
CA ASN A 118 -4.56 11.55 -8.80
C ASN A 118 -4.55 10.57 -9.98
N LEU A 119 -5.09 9.36 -9.73
CA LEU A 119 -5.17 8.31 -10.73
C LEU A 119 -6.30 8.51 -11.75
N ASN A 120 -7.08 9.59 -11.65
CA ASN A 120 -8.25 9.89 -12.49
C ASN A 120 -9.23 8.70 -12.58
N ILE A 121 -9.69 8.25 -11.41
CA ILE A 121 -10.62 7.14 -11.26
C ILE A 121 -11.83 7.57 -10.43
N LYS A 122 -12.90 6.77 -10.46
CA LYS A 122 -14.08 6.92 -9.60
C LYS A 122 -14.56 5.57 -9.12
N ILE A 123 -14.76 5.39 -7.81
CA ILE A 123 -15.42 4.19 -7.31
C ILE A 123 -16.94 4.33 -7.54
N THR A 124 -17.50 3.54 -8.45
CA THR A 124 -18.93 3.63 -8.82
C THR A 124 -19.75 2.48 -8.27
N ALA A 125 -19.12 1.35 -7.96
CA ALA A 125 -19.79 0.17 -7.43
C ALA A 125 -18.94 -0.53 -6.37
N VAL A 126 -19.60 -1.09 -5.36
CA VAL A 126 -18.94 -1.91 -4.34
C VAL A 126 -19.73 -3.19 -4.08
N CYS A 127 -19.02 -4.28 -3.86
CA CYS A 127 -19.55 -5.59 -3.57
C CYS A 127 -18.74 -6.28 -2.47
N ASP A 128 -19.43 -6.93 -1.55
CA ASP A 128 -18.86 -7.79 -0.52
C ASP A 128 -19.95 -8.76 -0.06
N ALA A 129 -19.63 -9.91 0.53
CA ALA A 129 -20.65 -10.82 1.06
C ALA A 129 -21.25 -10.29 2.38
N PHE A 130 -20.45 -9.58 3.18
CA PHE A 130 -20.87 -9.04 4.47
C PHE A 130 -21.37 -7.59 4.35
N SER A 131 -22.62 -7.35 4.76
CA SER A 131 -23.29 -6.05 4.61
C SER A 131 -22.47 -4.88 5.17
N ARG A 132 -21.89 -5.05 6.36
CA ARG A 132 -21.08 -4.02 7.00
C ARG A 132 -19.86 -3.62 6.18
N ARG A 133 -19.21 -4.59 5.50
CA ARG A 133 -18.07 -4.32 4.63
C ARG A 133 -18.49 -3.56 3.38
N ARG A 134 -19.65 -3.88 2.80
CA ARG A 134 -20.23 -3.13 1.67
C ARG A 134 -20.51 -1.67 2.05
N GLU A 135 -21.08 -1.44 3.23
CA GLU A 135 -21.37 -0.09 3.72
C GLU A 135 -20.10 0.75 3.88
N TRP A 136 -19.05 0.18 4.50
CA TRP A 136 -17.76 0.86 4.63
C TRP A 136 -17.07 1.12 3.28
N ALA A 137 -17.18 0.20 2.33
CA ALA A 137 -16.66 0.40 0.98
C ALA A 137 -17.35 1.58 0.29
N ALA A 138 -18.69 1.66 0.40
CA ALA A 138 -19.46 2.76 -0.17
C ALA A 138 -19.12 4.10 0.51
N GLU A 139 -18.96 4.10 1.84
CA GLU A 139 -18.53 5.28 2.59
C GLU A 139 -17.16 5.78 2.14
N ALA A 140 -16.18 4.87 1.97
CA ALA A 140 -14.85 5.22 1.47
C ALA A 140 -14.90 5.80 0.05
N GLY A 141 -15.72 5.23 -0.85
CA GLY A 141 -15.82 5.70 -2.23
C GLY A 141 -16.61 7.00 -2.44
N THR A 142 -17.15 7.62 -1.38
CA THR A 142 -17.99 8.84 -1.49
C THR A 142 -17.17 10.14 -1.58
N GLU A 143 -15.83 10.09 -1.58
CA GLU A 143 -14.98 11.29 -1.56
C GLU A 143 -15.26 12.27 -2.71
N ASP A 144 -15.73 11.78 -3.86
CA ASP A 144 -16.02 12.60 -5.06
C ASP A 144 -17.47 13.13 -5.11
N GLY A 145 -18.22 13.04 -4.01
CA GLY A 145 -19.62 13.46 -3.92
C GLY A 145 -20.63 12.49 -4.54
N ASN A 146 -20.16 11.39 -5.14
CA ASN A 146 -21.01 10.32 -5.67
C ASN A 146 -20.86 9.06 -4.82
N LYS A 147 -21.95 8.64 -4.16
CA LYS A 147 -21.96 7.41 -3.38
C LYS A 147 -21.95 6.19 -4.33
N PRO A 148 -21.00 5.25 -4.19
CA PRO A 148 -20.99 4.03 -5.00
C PRO A 148 -22.25 3.21 -4.80
N LYS A 149 -22.73 2.55 -5.86
CA LYS A 149 -23.83 1.61 -5.79
C LYS A 149 -23.40 0.33 -5.07
N ILE A 150 -24.23 -0.11 -4.13
CA ILE A 150 -23.95 -1.29 -3.30
C ILE A 150 -24.56 -2.54 -3.94
N TYR A 151 -23.76 -3.58 -4.07
CA TYR A 151 -24.16 -4.89 -4.58
C TYR A 151 -23.84 -5.98 -3.58
N GLN A 152 -24.77 -6.91 -3.35
CA GLN A 152 -24.50 -8.12 -2.56
C GLN A 152 -23.88 -9.24 -3.42
N ASP A 153 -24.26 -9.29 -4.69
CA ASP A 153 -23.79 -10.28 -5.66
C ASP A 153 -22.91 -9.57 -6.70
N TYR A 154 -21.68 -10.06 -6.87
CA TYR A 154 -20.72 -9.47 -7.79
C TYR A 154 -21.20 -9.58 -9.24
N LYS A 155 -22.00 -10.60 -9.60
CA LYS A 155 -22.51 -10.74 -10.96
C LYS A 155 -23.39 -9.57 -11.37
N ARG A 156 -24.17 -9.05 -10.43
CA ARG A 156 -24.98 -7.82 -10.64
C ARG A 156 -24.13 -6.57 -10.76
N LEU A 157 -22.98 -6.53 -10.10
CA LEU A 157 -22.00 -5.45 -10.28
C LEU A 157 -21.37 -5.51 -11.68
N LEU A 158 -21.06 -6.72 -12.18
CA LEU A 158 -20.51 -6.90 -13.53
C LEU A 158 -21.49 -6.51 -14.65
N GLU A 159 -22.79 -6.62 -14.42
CA GLU A 159 -23.85 -6.15 -15.32
C GLU A 159 -23.96 -4.61 -15.38
N ASP A 160 -23.34 -3.87 -14.45
CA ASP A 160 -23.47 -2.41 -14.38
C ASP A 160 -22.70 -1.73 -15.54
N PRO A 161 -23.38 -0.96 -16.41
CA PRO A 161 -22.71 -0.18 -17.46
C PRO A 161 -21.87 0.97 -16.90
N ASN A 162 -21.96 1.27 -15.59
CA ASN A 162 -21.16 2.27 -14.89
C ASN A 162 -19.87 1.73 -14.27
N VAL A 163 -19.46 0.52 -14.63
CA VAL A 163 -18.19 -0.09 -14.19
C VAL A 163 -17.35 -0.42 -15.42
N ASP A 164 -16.15 0.13 -15.50
CA ASP A 164 -15.19 -0.12 -16.59
C ASP A 164 -14.17 -1.18 -16.19
N ALA A 165 -13.73 -1.16 -14.93
CA ALA A 165 -12.76 -2.08 -14.37
C ALA A 165 -13.17 -2.55 -12.98
N VAL A 166 -12.69 -3.72 -12.57
CA VAL A 166 -12.90 -4.26 -11.22
C VAL A 166 -11.60 -4.49 -10.47
N VAL A 167 -11.64 -4.23 -9.18
CA VAL A 167 -10.60 -4.60 -8.21
C VAL A 167 -11.13 -5.75 -7.37
N ILE A 168 -10.53 -6.93 -7.53
CA ILE A 168 -10.93 -8.17 -6.87
C ILE A 168 -9.96 -8.46 -5.72
N SER A 169 -10.47 -8.48 -4.49
CA SER A 169 -9.69 -8.77 -3.28
C SER A 169 -10.43 -9.71 -2.32
N THR A 170 -11.14 -10.68 -2.90
CA THR A 170 -11.88 -11.73 -2.22
C THR A 170 -10.94 -12.85 -1.72
N PRO A 171 -11.44 -13.92 -1.08
CA PRO A 171 -10.62 -15.10 -0.83
C PRO A 171 -10.09 -15.71 -2.14
N ASP A 172 -8.88 -16.26 -2.08
CA ASP A 172 -8.12 -16.81 -3.21
C ASP A 172 -8.89 -17.75 -4.15
N HIS A 173 -9.72 -18.65 -3.61
CA HIS A 173 -10.54 -19.57 -4.39
C HIS A 173 -11.62 -18.88 -5.26
N TRP A 174 -11.89 -17.59 -5.03
CA TRP A 174 -12.80 -16.79 -5.85
C TRP A 174 -12.10 -15.94 -6.91
N HIS A 175 -10.78 -15.79 -6.86
CA HIS A 175 -10.06 -14.90 -7.78
C HIS A 175 -10.23 -15.32 -9.25
N ALA A 176 -9.97 -16.58 -9.59
CA ALA A 176 -10.11 -17.08 -10.95
C ALA A 176 -11.56 -16.98 -11.49
N PRO A 177 -12.60 -17.53 -10.82
CA PRO A 177 -13.95 -17.45 -11.34
C PRO A 177 -14.46 -16.00 -11.46
N MET A 178 -14.20 -15.13 -10.47
CA MET A 178 -14.62 -13.73 -10.55
C MET A 178 -13.87 -12.97 -11.65
N SER A 179 -12.58 -13.26 -11.87
CA SER A 179 -11.80 -12.63 -12.93
C SER A 179 -12.31 -13.05 -14.30
N ILE A 180 -12.55 -14.35 -14.52
CA ILE A 180 -13.09 -14.87 -15.78
C ILE A 180 -14.48 -14.28 -16.06
N ASP A 181 -15.36 -14.25 -15.05
CA ASP A 181 -16.70 -13.65 -15.19
C ASP A 181 -16.60 -12.15 -15.53
N ALA A 182 -15.70 -11.41 -14.89
CA ALA A 182 -15.49 -9.99 -15.15
C ALA A 182 -14.94 -9.72 -16.56
N ILE A 183 -13.97 -10.53 -17.00
CA ILE A 183 -13.38 -10.47 -18.34
C ILE A 183 -14.45 -10.72 -19.41
N ASN A 184 -15.25 -11.78 -19.24
CA ASN A 184 -16.33 -12.11 -20.17
C ASN A 184 -17.45 -11.07 -20.18
N ALA A 185 -17.59 -10.29 -19.10
CA ALA A 185 -18.48 -9.13 -19.03
C ALA A 185 -17.86 -7.85 -19.62
N GLY A 186 -16.66 -7.94 -20.23
CA GLY A 186 -15.95 -6.82 -20.84
C GLY A 186 -15.33 -5.85 -19.85
N LYS A 187 -15.10 -6.27 -18.60
CA LYS A 187 -14.48 -5.43 -17.57
C LYS A 187 -12.97 -5.66 -17.52
N HIS A 188 -12.20 -4.59 -17.37
CA HIS A 188 -10.78 -4.71 -17.03
C HIS A 188 -10.63 -5.23 -15.61
N VAL A 189 -9.55 -5.96 -15.31
CA VAL A 189 -9.40 -6.67 -14.04
C VAL A 189 -8.07 -6.36 -13.40
N TYR A 190 -8.13 -5.87 -12.16
CA TYR A 190 -7.07 -6.03 -11.18
C TYR A 190 -7.51 -7.10 -10.18
N VAL A 191 -6.69 -8.13 -9.97
CA VAL A 191 -6.97 -9.19 -8.99
C VAL A 191 -5.80 -9.39 -8.05
N GLU A 192 -6.09 -9.57 -6.77
CA GLU A 192 -5.07 -9.89 -5.77
C GLU A 192 -4.39 -11.24 -6.01
N LYS A 193 -3.22 -11.40 -5.41
CA LYS A 193 -2.53 -12.69 -5.37
C LYS A 193 -3.17 -13.59 -4.30
N CYS A 194 -3.18 -14.92 -4.43
CA CYS A 194 -2.74 -15.75 -5.57
C CYS A 194 -3.74 -15.69 -6.73
N MET A 195 -3.28 -15.77 -7.98
CA MET A 195 -4.16 -15.60 -9.15
C MET A 195 -5.21 -16.71 -9.29
N THR A 196 -4.81 -17.95 -9.04
CA THR A 196 -5.65 -19.15 -9.22
C THR A 196 -5.36 -20.16 -8.12
N HIS A 197 -6.31 -21.06 -7.84
CA HIS A 197 -6.15 -22.14 -6.86
C HIS A 197 -5.78 -23.48 -7.54
N LYS A 198 -6.16 -23.66 -8.80
CA LYS A 198 -5.85 -24.86 -9.60
C LYS A 198 -5.11 -24.50 -10.88
N VAL A 199 -4.31 -25.43 -11.39
CA VAL A 199 -3.58 -25.26 -12.66
C VAL A 199 -4.54 -25.06 -13.84
N LYS A 200 -5.67 -25.80 -13.88
CA LYS A 200 -6.66 -25.63 -14.95
C LYS A 200 -7.19 -24.19 -15.02
N GLU A 201 -7.47 -23.59 -13.87
CA GLU A 201 -7.96 -22.21 -13.78
C GLU A 201 -6.95 -21.21 -14.37
N THR A 202 -5.65 -21.50 -14.32
CA THR A 202 -4.62 -20.67 -14.95
C THR A 202 -4.79 -20.62 -16.47
N TYR A 203 -5.05 -21.76 -17.11
CA TYR A 203 -5.29 -21.83 -18.55
C TYR A 203 -6.63 -21.19 -18.92
N ASP A 204 -7.68 -21.49 -18.16
CA ASP A 204 -9.01 -20.90 -18.39
C ASP A 204 -8.95 -19.36 -18.30
N LEU A 205 -8.22 -18.81 -17.33
CA LEU A 205 -8.02 -17.38 -17.17
C LEU A 205 -7.13 -16.80 -18.28
N TYR A 206 -6.06 -17.49 -18.67
CA TYR A 206 -5.22 -17.07 -19.80
C TYR A 206 -6.03 -16.96 -21.10
N ASP A 207 -6.85 -17.97 -21.40
CA ASP A 207 -7.70 -17.97 -22.58
C ASP A 207 -8.76 -16.86 -22.50
N ALA A 208 -9.36 -16.63 -21.33
CA ALA A 208 -10.28 -15.52 -21.14
C ALA A 208 -9.62 -14.16 -21.42
N VAL A 209 -8.45 -13.89 -20.85
CA VAL A 209 -7.70 -12.65 -21.09
C VAL A 209 -7.31 -12.52 -22.57
N LYS A 210 -6.86 -13.61 -23.21
CA LYS A 210 -6.39 -13.59 -24.60
C LYS A 210 -7.51 -13.40 -25.62
N ASN A 211 -8.70 -13.91 -25.33
CA ASN A 211 -9.85 -13.88 -26.25
C ASN A 211 -10.69 -12.60 -26.09
N ASN A 212 -10.40 -11.75 -25.12
CA ASN A 212 -11.10 -10.48 -24.87
C ASN A 212 -10.11 -9.32 -24.94
N ASP A 213 -10.57 -8.15 -25.39
CA ASP A 213 -9.76 -6.93 -25.42
C ASP A 213 -9.80 -6.22 -24.06
N ILE A 214 -9.14 -6.81 -23.07
CA ILE A 214 -9.12 -6.31 -21.69
C ILE A 214 -7.71 -6.19 -21.14
N VAL A 215 -7.52 -5.22 -20.24
CA VAL A 215 -6.35 -5.15 -19.37
C VAL A 215 -6.56 -6.04 -18.16
N PHE A 216 -5.61 -6.95 -17.92
CA PHE A 216 -5.56 -7.81 -16.75
C PHE A 216 -4.27 -7.55 -15.97
N GLN A 217 -4.39 -7.29 -14.67
CA GLN A 217 -3.26 -7.05 -13.77
C GLN A 217 -3.38 -7.91 -12.51
N LEU A 218 -2.32 -8.67 -12.22
CA LEU A 218 -2.18 -9.39 -10.96
C LEU A 218 -1.52 -8.49 -9.90
N GLY A 219 -2.00 -8.56 -8.66
CA GLY A 219 -1.53 -7.80 -7.50
C GLY A 219 -0.13 -8.18 -7.00
N HIS A 220 0.88 -7.97 -7.84
CA HIS A 220 2.30 -8.15 -7.53
C HIS A 220 3.01 -6.81 -7.28
N GLN A 221 2.41 -5.94 -6.46
CA GLN A 221 2.91 -4.58 -6.21
C GLN A 221 4.35 -4.53 -5.68
N HIS A 222 4.82 -5.57 -4.98
CA HIS A 222 6.20 -5.60 -4.47
C HIS A 222 7.26 -5.54 -5.58
N ARG A 223 6.93 -5.95 -6.80
CA ARG A 223 7.86 -5.85 -7.95
C ARG A 223 8.18 -4.41 -8.35
N GLN A 224 7.39 -3.45 -7.87
CA GLN A 224 7.55 -2.02 -8.14
C GLN A 224 8.27 -1.30 -6.99
N THR A 225 8.72 -1.99 -5.93
CA THR A 225 9.48 -1.34 -4.85
C THR A 225 10.95 -1.17 -5.24
N GLN A 226 11.58 -0.15 -4.65
CA GLN A 226 12.99 0.16 -4.91
C GLN A 226 13.92 -1.05 -4.84
N SER A 227 13.74 -1.89 -3.81
CA SER A 227 14.59 -3.06 -3.60
C SER A 227 14.54 -4.06 -4.75
N PHE A 228 13.36 -4.28 -5.37
CA PHE A 228 13.22 -5.17 -6.51
C PHE A 228 13.75 -4.55 -7.80
N LEU A 229 13.55 -3.24 -7.99
CA LEU A 229 14.11 -2.52 -9.14
C LEU A 229 15.64 -2.51 -9.11
N THR A 230 16.23 -2.23 -7.95
CA THR A 230 17.69 -2.29 -7.74
C THR A 230 18.22 -3.71 -7.92
N ALA A 231 17.54 -4.73 -7.40
CA ALA A 231 17.94 -6.12 -7.63
C ALA A 231 17.91 -6.50 -9.12
N GLN A 232 16.90 -6.02 -9.86
CA GLN A 232 16.83 -6.21 -11.31
C GLN A 232 18.00 -5.51 -12.03
N GLU A 233 18.37 -4.31 -11.62
CA GLU A 233 19.52 -3.59 -12.18
C GLU A 233 20.85 -4.33 -11.92
N ILE A 234 21.06 -4.82 -10.70
CA ILE A 234 22.24 -5.64 -10.33
C ILE A 234 22.39 -6.84 -11.26
N ILE A 235 21.28 -7.56 -11.53
CA ILE A 235 21.27 -8.71 -12.44
C ILE A 235 21.57 -8.25 -13.87
N ARG A 236 20.92 -7.19 -14.35
CA ARG A 236 21.13 -6.64 -15.71
C ARG A 236 22.57 -6.18 -15.95
N LYS A 237 23.21 -5.62 -14.93
CA LYS A 237 24.62 -5.18 -14.97
C LYS A 237 25.60 -6.32 -14.74
N ASN A 238 25.13 -7.56 -14.58
CA ASN A 238 25.95 -8.75 -14.37
C ASN A 238 26.90 -8.63 -13.15
N VAL A 239 26.50 -7.85 -12.13
CA VAL A 239 27.31 -7.60 -10.93
C VAL A 239 27.58 -8.88 -10.14
N LEU A 240 26.62 -9.82 -10.15
CA LEU A 240 26.73 -11.10 -9.45
C LEU A 240 27.42 -12.20 -10.29
N GLY A 241 27.75 -11.91 -11.54
CA GLY A 241 28.17 -12.92 -12.51
C GLY A 241 27.01 -13.81 -12.98
N HIS A 242 27.35 -15.02 -13.44
CA HIS A 242 26.38 -15.98 -13.98
C HIS A 242 25.49 -16.57 -12.86
N ILE A 243 24.18 -16.53 -13.09
CA ILE A 243 23.10 -17.01 -12.20
C ILE A 243 22.09 -17.83 -13.00
#